data_AF-A0AA41ZAG1-F1
#
_entry.id   AF-A0AA41ZAG1-F1
#
_cell.length_a   1.000
_cell.length_b   1.000
_cell.length_c   1.000
_cell.angle_alpha   90.00
_cell.angle_beta   90.00
_cell.angle_gamma   90.00
#
_symmetry.space_group_name_H-M   'P 1'
#
loop_
_entity.id
_entity.type
_entity.pdbx_description
1 polymer ?
#
loop_
_entity_poly.entity_id
_entity_poly.type
_entity_poly.pdbx_seq_one_letter_code
_entity_poly.pdbx_strand_id
1 'polypeptide(L)'
;MTIVAMNVWLGERAQSYFDDAIAARNTRVAAVELRNAMQTAESSQRGFIITGNEIYLAPYQAAKIQAQRHLSALQILLPTYPNSDLLLKRLTAVIGTKFDDLERTIALKRNQREDEALAA
;
A
#
# COMPACT_ATOMS: atom_id res chain seq x y z
N MET A 1 -49.28 -13.00 7.30
CA MET A 1 -48.23 -12.26 8.04
C MET A 1 -46.86 -12.92 7.96
N THR A 2 -46.76 -14.25 7.92
CA THR A 2 -45.49 -14.98 7.80
C THR A 2 -44.73 -14.73 6.49
N ILE A 3 -45.41 -14.67 5.34
CA ILE A 3 -44.75 -14.42 4.04
C ILE A 3 -44.13 -13.02 3.97
N VAL A 4 -44.81 -12.00 4.52
CA VAL A 4 -44.31 -10.62 4.56
C VAL A 4 -43.11 -10.52 5.50
N ALA A 5 -43.19 -11.13 6.69
CA ALA A 5 -42.05 -11.18 7.62
C ALA A 5 -40.84 -11.92 7.03
N MET A 6 -41.07 -13.01 6.29
CA MET A 6 -40.02 -13.79 5.65
C MET A 6 -39.41 -13.04 4.46
N ASN A 7 -40.19 -12.26 3.72
CA ASN A 7 -39.71 -11.41 2.62
C ASN A 7 -38.85 -10.25 3.13
N VAL A 8 -39.29 -9.59 4.21
CA VAL A 8 -38.50 -8.53 4.89
C VAL A 8 -37.21 -9.09 5.47
N TRP A 9 -37.26 -10.26 6.14
CA TRP A 9 -36.08 -10.93 6.68
C TRP A 9 -35.10 -11.39 5.59
N LEU A 10 -35.60 -11.92 4.47
CA LEU A 10 -34.75 -12.27 3.32
C LEU A 10 -34.10 -11.02 2.70
N GLY A 11 -34.82 -9.90 2.67
CA GLY A 11 -34.31 -8.61 2.20
C GLY A 11 -33.17 -8.07 3.07
N GLU A 12 -33.35 -8.03 4.39
CA GLU A 12 -32.30 -7.63 5.34
C GLU A 12 -31.10 -8.58 5.30
N ARG A 13 -31.34 -9.89 5.20
CA ARG A 13 -30.29 -10.90 5.09
C ARG A 13 -29.51 -10.76 3.78
N ALA A 14 -30.21 -10.52 2.66
CA ALA A 14 -29.57 -10.27 1.37
C ALA A 14 -28.68 -9.01 1.43
N GLN A 15 -29.13 -7.95 2.09
CA GLN A 15 -28.36 -6.72 2.24
C GLN A 15 -27.02 -6.94 2.96
N SER A 16 -27.02 -7.74 4.04
CA SER A 16 -25.79 -8.05 4.80
C SER A 16 -24.71 -8.77 3.97
N TYR A 17 -25.09 -9.67 3.07
CA TYR A 17 -24.13 -10.35 2.19
C TYR A 17 -23.52 -9.41 1.14
N PHE A 18 -24.29 -8.43 0.66
CA PHE A 18 -23.76 -7.41 -0.25
C PHE A 18 -22.79 -6.47 0.46
N ASP A 19 -23.09 -6.06 1.70
CA ASP A 19 -22.22 -5.19 2.50
C ASP A 19 -20.88 -5.88 2.83
N ASP A 20 -20.91 -7.15 3.22
CA ASP A 20 -19.71 -7.97 3.46
C ASP A 20 -18.88 -8.14 2.19
N ALA A 21 -19.52 -8.38 1.04
CA ALA A 21 -18.84 -8.51 -0.25
C ALA A 21 -18.17 -7.21 -0.70
N ILE A 22 -18.81 -6.06 -0.46
CA ILE A 22 -18.25 -4.73 -0.75
C ILE A 22 -17.06 -4.46 0.16
N ALA A 23 -17.17 -4.76 1.46
CA ALA A 23 -16.06 -4.60 2.41
C ALA A 23 -14.86 -5.45 2.00
N ALA A 24 -15.07 -6.73 1.70
CA ALA A 24 -14.01 -7.62 1.23
C ALA A 24 -13.37 -7.15 -0.08
N ARG A 25 -14.18 -6.65 -1.03
CA ARG A 25 -13.68 -6.08 -2.29
C ARG A 25 -12.80 -4.86 -2.05
N ASN A 26 -13.24 -3.92 -1.20
CA ASN A 26 -12.49 -2.70 -0.92
C ASN A 26 -11.16 -2.99 -0.23
N THR A 27 -11.15 -3.92 0.74
CA THR A 27 -9.90 -4.39 1.38
C THR A 27 -8.95 -5.02 0.36
N ARG A 28 -9.46 -5.86 -0.55
CA ARG A 28 -8.66 -6.47 -1.61
C ARG A 28 -8.06 -5.43 -2.56
N VAL A 29 -8.85 -4.44 -2.98
CA VAL A 29 -8.38 -3.34 -3.84
C VAL A 29 -7.27 -2.57 -3.14
N ALA A 30 -7.48 -2.17 -1.89
CA ALA A 30 -6.45 -1.44 -1.12
C ALA A 30 -5.15 -2.26 -0.97
N ALA A 31 -5.23 -3.57 -0.75
CA ALA A 31 -4.06 -4.45 -0.67
C ALA A 31 -3.33 -4.59 -2.01
N VAL A 32 -4.06 -4.71 -3.12
CA VAL A 32 -3.46 -4.78 -4.47
C VAL A 32 -2.77 -3.47 -4.82
N GLU A 33 -3.42 -2.33 -4.58
CA GLU A 33 -2.84 -1.03 -4.90
C GLU A 33 -1.64 -0.69 -4.00
N LEU A 34 -1.67 -1.10 -2.72
CA LEU A 34 -0.50 -1.02 -1.86
C LEU A 34 0.69 -1.79 -2.46
N ARG A 35 0.47 -3.03 -2.88
CA ARG A 35 1.52 -3.86 -3.50
C ARG A 35 2.04 -3.22 -4.79
N ASN A 36 1.15 -2.71 -5.65
CA ASN A 36 1.53 -2.07 -6.90
C ASN A 36 2.38 -0.81 -6.66
N ALA A 37 2.00 0.00 -5.67
CA ALA A 37 2.76 1.17 -5.26
C ALA A 37 4.15 0.79 -4.73
N MET A 38 4.26 -0.22 -3.86
CA MET A 38 5.56 -0.75 -3.40
C MET A 38 6.44 -1.21 -4.57
N GLN A 39 5.88 -1.97 -5.51
CA GLN A 39 6.61 -2.44 -6.69
C GLN A 39 7.09 -1.28 -7.58
N THR A 40 6.27 -0.25 -7.73
CA THR A 40 6.62 0.96 -8.49
C THR A 40 7.75 1.73 -7.82
N ALA A 41 7.70 1.87 -6.49
CA ALA A 41 8.78 2.50 -5.72
C ALA A 41 10.10 1.72 -5.90
N GLU A 42 10.08 0.40 -5.72
CA GLU A 42 11.28 -0.44 -5.89
C GLU A 42 11.84 -0.37 -7.31
N SER A 43 10.99 -0.43 -8.32
CA SER A 43 11.42 -0.40 -9.73
C SER A 43 11.99 0.96 -10.11
N SER A 44 11.37 2.04 -9.63
CA SER A 44 11.84 3.41 -9.83
C SER A 44 13.18 3.64 -9.12
N GLN A 45 13.31 3.18 -7.87
CA GLN A 45 14.56 3.24 -7.14
C GLN A 45 15.68 2.49 -7.89
N ARG A 46 15.42 1.28 -8.38
CA ARG A 46 16.40 0.52 -9.18
C ARG A 46 16.79 1.27 -10.45
N GLY A 47 15.84 1.90 -11.14
CA GLY A 47 16.11 2.77 -12.29
C GLY A 47 17.10 3.89 -11.97
N PHE A 48 16.91 4.57 -10.83
CA PHE A 48 17.84 5.58 -10.34
C PHE A 48 19.22 4.99 -9.99
N ILE A 49 19.28 3.86 -9.28
CA ILE A 49 20.56 3.26 -8.87
C ILE A 49 21.38 2.81 -10.09
N ILE A 50 20.74 2.20 -11.08
CA ILE A 50 21.40 1.68 -12.29
C ILE A 50 21.88 2.83 -13.19
N THR A 51 21.05 3.85 -13.40
CA THR A 51 21.31 4.87 -14.43
C THR A 51 21.88 6.17 -13.87
N GLY A 52 21.69 6.44 -12.57
CA GLY A 52 21.95 7.74 -11.96
C GLY A 52 20.97 8.85 -12.37
N ASN A 53 19.97 8.57 -13.22
CA ASN A 53 19.06 9.59 -13.72
C ASN A 53 17.97 9.95 -12.69
N GLU A 54 17.92 11.21 -12.27
CA GLU A 54 16.97 11.69 -11.25
C GLU A 54 15.49 11.61 -11.68
N ILE A 55 15.20 11.45 -12.99
CA ILE A 55 13.82 11.29 -13.47
C ILE A 55 13.08 10.14 -12.79
N TYR A 56 13.80 9.10 -12.36
CA TYR A 56 13.23 7.96 -11.66
C TYR A 56 12.84 8.28 -10.19
N LEU A 57 13.29 9.39 -9.62
CA LEU A 57 12.93 9.77 -8.26
C LEU A 57 11.52 10.37 -8.16
N ALA A 58 11.01 10.96 -9.24
CA ALA A 58 9.62 11.44 -9.31
C ALA A 58 8.58 10.30 -9.16
N PRO A 59 8.62 9.20 -9.96
CA PRO A 59 7.70 8.08 -9.77
C PRO A 59 7.95 7.34 -8.46
N TYR A 60 9.19 7.30 -7.94
CA TYR A 60 9.47 6.78 -6.59
C TYR A 60 8.68 7.53 -5.50
N GLN A 61 8.75 8.87 -5.49
CA GLN A 61 8.07 9.68 -4.47
C GLN A 61 6.54 9.57 -4.59
N ALA A 62 6.02 9.59 -5.82
CA ALA A 62 4.59 9.38 -6.07
C ALA A 62 4.14 8.00 -5.55
N ALA A 63 4.92 6.96 -5.79
CA ALA A 63 4.64 5.61 -5.31
C ALA A 63 4.71 5.49 -3.79
N LYS A 64 5.66 6.17 -3.11
CA LYS A 64 5.73 6.22 -1.64
C LYS A 64 4.45 6.81 -1.04
N ILE A 65 3.95 7.91 -1.59
CA ILE A 65 2.71 8.56 -1.14
C ILE A 65 1.50 7.63 -1.38
N GLN A 66 1.42 6.97 -2.53
CA GLN A 66 0.35 6.02 -2.82
C GLN A 66 0.36 4.83 -1.87
N ALA A 67 1.53 4.24 -1.61
CA ALA A 67 1.68 3.14 -0.67
C ALA A 67 1.21 3.54 0.73
N GLN A 68 1.61 4.71 1.22
CA GLN A 68 1.16 5.21 2.52
C GLN A 68 -0.37 5.38 2.58
N ARG A 69 -0.98 5.92 1.50
CA ARG A 69 -2.43 6.08 1.40
C ARG A 69 -3.16 4.74 1.46
N HIS A 70 -2.69 3.74 0.71
CA HIS A 70 -3.34 2.42 0.68
C HIS A 70 -3.12 1.63 1.97
N LEU A 71 -1.98 1.80 2.64
CA LEU A 71 -1.76 1.27 3.99
C LEU A 71 -2.73 1.88 5.00
N SER A 72 -2.93 3.20 4.98
CA SER A 72 -3.92 3.85 5.85
C SER A 72 -5.35 3.41 5.53
N ALA A 73 -5.69 3.19 4.25
CA ALA A 73 -6.98 2.64 3.87
C ALA A 73 -7.19 1.22 4.45
N LEU A 74 -6.17 0.36 4.39
CA LEU A 74 -6.20 -0.97 5.00
C LEU A 74 -6.38 -0.90 6.52
N GLN A 75 -5.74 0.05 7.21
CA GLN A 75 -5.91 0.25 8.65
C GLN A 75 -7.35 0.61 9.04
N ILE A 76 -8.12 1.24 8.13
CA ILE A 76 -9.53 1.60 8.34
C ILE A 76 -10.46 0.43 7.97
N LEU A 77 -10.13 -0.34 6.93
CA LEU A 77 -11.01 -1.40 6.38
C LEU A 77 -10.86 -2.77 7.05
N LEU A 78 -9.71 -3.08 7.64
CA LEU A 78 -9.41 -4.38 8.24
C LEU A 78 -9.94 -4.62 9.67
N PRO A 79 -10.22 -3.61 10.54
CA PRO A 79 -10.78 -3.85 11.88
C PRO A 79 -12.09 -4.63 11.91
N THR A 80 -12.78 -4.76 10.76
CA THR A 80 -13.97 -5.61 10.58
C THR A 80 -13.65 -7.12 10.66
N TYR A 81 -12.37 -7.51 10.64
CA TYR A 81 -11.92 -8.92 10.65
C TYR A 81 -11.23 -9.29 11.98
N PRO A 82 -11.53 -10.45 12.57
CA PRO A 82 -10.85 -10.90 13.79
C PRO A 82 -9.34 -11.07 13.57
N ASN A 83 -8.53 -10.67 14.55
CA ASN A 83 -7.06 -10.73 14.54
C ASN A 83 -6.35 -9.83 13.50
N SER A 84 -7.04 -8.83 12.94
CA SER A 84 -6.46 -7.86 11.99
C SER A 84 -5.36 -6.98 12.58
N ASP A 85 -5.40 -6.70 13.89
CA ASP A 85 -4.50 -5.73 14.52
C ASP A 85 -3.03 -6.16 14.47
N LEU A 86 -2.77 -7.44 14.75
CA LEU A 86 -1.40 -7.98 14.69
C LEU A 86 -0.88 -7.98 13.25
N LEU A 87 -1.75 -8.32 12.29
CA LEU A 87 -1.44 -8.28 10.87
C LEU A 87 -1.09 -6.84 10.42
N LEU A 88 -1.92 -5.86 10.78
CA LEU A 88 -1.72 -4.45 10.44
C LEU A 88 -0.44 -3.89 11.05
N LYS A 89 -0.15 -4.21 12.31
CA LYS A 89 1.10 -3.81 12.97
C LYS A 89 2.32 -4.36 12.23
N ARG A 90 2.31 -5.67 11.90
CA ARG A 90 3.40 -6.30 11.16
C ARG A 90 3.56 -5.71 9.76
N LEU A 91 2.45 -5.52 9.04
CA LEU A 91 2.44 -4.95 7.69
C LEU A 91 3.01 -3.53 7.68
N THR A 92 2.58 -2.70 8.62
CA THR A 92 3.06 -1.32 8.78
C THR A 92 4.57 -1.29 9.04
N ALA A 93 5.06 -2.15 9.93
CA ALA A 93 6.49 -2.26 10.23
C ALA A 93 7.31 -2.68 9.00
N VAL A 94 6.89 -3.73 8.30
CA VAL A 94 7.62 -4.24 7.11
C VAL A 94 7.67 -3.19 5.99
N ILE A 95 6.58 -2.47 5.75
CA ILE A 95 6.55 -1.41 4.73
C ILE A 95 7.44 -0.24 5.12
N GLY A 96 7.40 0.19 6.38
CA GLY A 96 8.26 1.24 6.92
C GLY A 96 9.74 0.89 6.73
N THR A 97 10.16 -0.28 7.22
CA THR A 97 11.54 -0.77 7.04
C THR A 97 11.94 -0.82 5.57
N LYS A 98 11.05 -1.27 4.68
CA LYS A 98 11.38 -1.33 3.26
C LYS A 98 11.60 0.06 2.66
N PHE A 99 10.79 1.06 3.01
CA PHE A 99 11.01 2.41 2.53
C PHE A 99 12.29 3.03 3.09
N ASP A 100 12.60 2.81 4.37
CA ASP A 100 13.85 3.28 4.98
C ASP A 100 15.07 2.72 4.23
N ASP A 101 15.06 1.43 3.88
CA ASP A 101 16.12 0.79 3.09
C ASP A 101 16.26 1.38 1.68
N LEU A 102 15.13 1.64 1.00
CA LEU A 102 15.13 2.25 -0.33
C LEU A 102 15.70 3.67 -0.29
N GLU A 103 15.31 4.48 0.70
CA GLU A 103 15.81 5.85 0.87
C GLU A 103 17.28 5.90 1.21
N ARG A 104 17.72 5.01 2.10
CA ARG A 104 19.14 4.86 2.42
C ARG A 104 19.96 4.56 1.17
N THR A 105 19.47 3.68 0.31
CA THR A 105 20.19 3.31 -0.92
C THR A 105 20.22 4.47 -1.92
N ILE A 106 19.14 5.23 -2.05
CA ILE A 106 19.10 6.45 -2.88
C ILE A 106 20.12 7.48 -2.37
N ALA A 107 20.16 7.72 -1.06
CA ALA A 107 21.08 8.67 -0.44
C ALA A 107 22.54 8.27 -0.68
N LEU A 108 22.89 7.00 -0.50
CA LEU A 108 24.24 6.49 -0.77
C LEU A 108 24.67 6.73 -2.23
N LYS A 109 23.78 6.50 -3.20
CA LYS A 109 24.07 6.73 -4.62
C LYS A 109 24.23 8.23 -4.96
N ARG A 110 23.49 9.12 -4.30
CA ARG A 110 23.66 10.58 -4.47
C ARG A 110 25.00 11.04 -3.94
N ASN A 111 25.35 10.65 -2.71
CA ASN A 111 26.62 11.03 -2.09
C ASN A 111 27.82 10.57 -2.94
N GLN A 112 27.80 9.32 -3.45
CA GLN A 112 28.86 8.83 -4.33
C GLN A 112 29.04 9.71 -5.59
N ARG A 113 27.95 10.19 -6.18
CA ARG A 113 28.01 11.07 -7.36
C ARG A 113 28.55 12.46 -7.03
N GLU A 114 28.22 12.99 -5.86
CA GLU A 114 28.75 14.27 -5.38
C GLU A 114 30.26 14.17 -5.16
N ASP A 115 30.73 13.08 -4.56
CA ASP A 115 32.17 12.80 -4.38
C ASP A 115 32.91 12.68 -5.73
N GLU A 116 32.34 11.95 -6.70
CA GLU A 116 32.89 11.84 -8.06
C GLU A 116 32.95 13.18 -8.79
N ALA A 117 31.95 14.06 -8.59
CA ALA A 117 31.90 15.39 -9.20
C ALA A 117 32.90 16.37 -8.60
N LEU A 118 33.22 16.23 -7.31
CA LEU A 118 34.22 17.06 -6.62
C LEU A 118 35.67 16.64 -6.93
N ALA A 119 35.88 15.39 -7.36
CA ALA A 119 37.18 14.84 -7.71
C ALA A 119 37.59 15.07 -9.18
N ALA A 120 36.68 15.55 -10.03
CA ALA A 120 36.89 15.83 -11.46
C ALA A 120 37.28 17.29 -11.72
#